data_AF-A0A3A4XL08-F1
#
_entry.id   AF-A0A3A4XL08-F1
#
_cell.length_a   1.000
_cell.length_b   1.000
_cell.length_c   1.000
_cell.angle_alpha   90.00
_cell.angle_beta   90.00
_cell.angle_gamma   90.00
#
_symmetry.space_group_name_H-M   'P 1'
#
loop_
_entity.id
_entity.type
_entity.pdbx_description
1 polymer ?
#
loop_
_entity_poly.entity_id
_entity_poly.type
_entity_poly.pdbx_seq_one_letter_code
_entity_poly.pdbx_strand_id
1 'polypeptide(L)'
;MRKVIDNQLKIGQTDIPNIQIDLCCRDEIPQLLLGLQYIYSHRPVREKVFKILKKITPKEVAADKGRAGMDLWKILDVEEN
;
A
#
# COMPACT_ATOMS: atom_id res chain seq x y z
N MET A 1 8.57 15.43 -5.83
CA MET A 1 7.59 14.36 -6.06
C MET A 1 8.21 13.02 -5.70
N ARG A 2 7.71 12.34 -4.66
CA ARG A 2 8.09 10.95 -4.36
C ARG A 2 7.18 10.01 -5.16
N LYS A 3 7.75 9.03 -5.85
CA LYS A 3 7.00 8.03 -6.61
C LYS A 3 6.50 6.95 -5.64
N VAL A 4 5.18 6.81 -5.52
CA VAL A 4 4.51 5.92 -4.56
C VAL A 4 4.40 4.50 -5.12
N ILE A 5 4.02 4.39 -6.40
CA ILE A 5 3.90 3.14 -7.12
C ILE A 5 4.77 3.25 -8.37
N ASP A 6 5.66 2.28 -8.56
CA ASP A 6 6.38 2.14 -9.82
C ASP A 6 5.43 1.57 -10.88
N ASN A 7 5.20 2.33 -11.95
CA ASN A 7 4.39 1.87 -13.08
C ASN A 7 5.00 0.67 -13.84
N GLN A 8 6.25 0.31 -13.54
CA GLN A 8 6.96 -0.77 -14.19
C GLN A 8 7.54 -1.72 -13.13
N LEU A 9 7.27 -3.01 -13.29
CA LEU A 9 7.88 -4.06 -12.48
C LEU A 9 9.35 -4.21 -12.83
N LYS A 10 10.18 -4.45 -11.81
CA LYS A 10 11.58 -4.84 -12.01
C LYS A 10 11.65 -6.32 -12.37
N ILE A 11 12.75 -6.72 -13.00
CA ILE A 11 13.01 -8.12 -13.35
C ILE A 11 12.93 -8.98 -12.08
N GLY A 12 12.16 -10.07 -12.16
CA GLY A 12 11.94 -11.00 -11.04
C GLY A 12 10.84 -10.59 -10.04
N GLN A 13 10.15 -9.45 -10.25
CA GLN A 13 9.01 -9.07 -9.43
C GLN A 13 7.71 -9.65 -9.97
N THR A 14 6.82 -10.02 -9.05
CA THR A 14 5.44 -10.39 -9.34
C THR A 14 4.54 -9.20 -9.01
N ASP A 15 3.61 -8.87 -9.90
CA ASP A 15 2.58 -7.88 -9.61
C ASP A 15 1.74 -8.29 -8.40
N ILE A 16 1.34 -7.33 -7.56
CA ILE A 16 0.59 -7.59 -6.32
C ILE A 16 -0.72 -8.36 -6.57
N PRO A 17 -1.54 -8.05 -7.61
CA PRO A 17 -2.74 -8.81 -7.93
C PRO A 17 -2.48 -10.27 -8.32
N ASN A 18 -1.25 -10.60 -8.75
CA ASN A 18 -0.88 -11.93 -9.22
C ASN A 18 -0.25 -12.81 -8.12
N ILE A 19 0.04 -12.24 -6.94
CA ILE A 19 0.58 -12.99 -5.80
C ILE A 19 -0.44 -14.03 -5.34
N GLN A 20 -0.02 -15.30 -5.31
CA GLN A 20 -0.83 -16.39 -4.76
C GLN A 20 -0.67 -16.41 -3.24
N ILE A 21 -1.78 -16.30 -2.53
CA ILE A 21 -1.82 -16.33 -1.06
C ILE A 21 -2.32 -17.71 -0.63
N ASP A 22 -1.53 -18.41 0.18
CA ASP A 22 -1.92 -19.70 0.74
C ASP A 22 -2.98 -19.51 1.83
N LEU A 23 -4.18 -20.02 1.55
CA LEU A 23 -5.33 -19.95 2.46
C LEU A 23 -5.27 -20.99 3.58
N CYS A 24 -4.40 -21.99 3.47
CA CYS A 24 -4.22 -23.04 4.48
C CYS A 24 -3.27 -22.62 5.60
N CYS A 25 -2.65 -21.44 5.50
CA CYS A 25 -1.86 -20.88 6.57
C CYS A 25 -2.73 -20.68 7.81
N ARG A 26 -2.26 -21.21 8.96
CA ARG A 26 -3.00 -21.18 10.23
C ARG A 26 -3.03 -19.80 10.89
N ASP A 27 -2.15 -18.91 10.47
CA ASP A 27 -2.11 -17.55 10.97
C ASP A 27 -3.26 -16.74 10.36
N GLU A 28 -3.66 -15.64 11.00
CA GLU A 28 -4.69 -14.72 10.45
C GLU A 28 -4.16 -13.83 9.30
N ILE A 29 -2.88 -14.03 8.92
CA ILE A 29 -2.17 -13.27 7.89
C ILE A 29 -2.81 -13.38 6.49
N PRO A 30 -3.30 -14.55 6.01
CA PRO A 30 -3.88 -14.66 4.66
C PRO A 30 -5.06 -13.73 4.44
N GLN A 31 -5.95 -13.59 5.44
CA GLN A 31 -7.13 -12.73 5.32
C GLN A 31 -6.72 -11.26 5.19
N LEU A 32 -5.74 -10.81 5.98
CA LEU A 32 -5.19 -9.47 5.89
C LEU A 32 -4.55 -9.24 4.51
N LEU A 33 -3.71 -10.17 4.04
CA LEU A 33 -3.04 -10.06 2.75
C LEU A 33 -4.03 -10.01 1.58
N LEU A 34 -5.10 -10.80 1.62
CA LEU A 34 -6.17 -10.74 0.62
C LEU A 34 -6.88 -9.38 0.62
N GLY A 35 -7.19 -8.85 1.81
CA GLY A 35 -7.78 -7.53 1.94
C GLY A 35 -6.87 -6.44 1.36
N LEU A 36 -5.57 -6.51 1.65
CA LEU A 36 -4.58 -5.57 1.09
C LEU A 36 -4.42 -5.72 -0.42
N GLN A 37 -4.38 -6.95 -0.95
CA GLN A 37 -4.35 -7.21 -2.39
C GLN A 37 -5.60 -6.67 -3.09
N TYR A 38 -6.77 -6.79 -2.47
CA TYR A 38 -8.02 -6.23 -2.98
C TYR A 38 -8.00 -4.70 -3.00
N ILE A 39 -7.58 -4.07 -1.89
CA ILE A 39 -7.42 -2.60 -1.80
C ILE A 39 -6.44 -2.13 -2.87
N TYR A 40 -5.31 -2.81 -3.06
CA TYR A 40 -4.34 -2.46 -4.08
C TYR A 40 -4.94 -2.55 -5.49
N SER A 41 -5.67 -3.63 -5.81
CA SER A 41 -6.19 -3.89 -7.16
C SER A 41 -7.39 -3.01 -7.52
N HIS A 42 -8.13 -2.49 -6.54
CA HIS A 42 -9.36 -1.73 -6.75
C HIS A 42 -9.17 -0.25 -6.43
N ARG A 43 -8.87 0.56 -7.45
CA ARG A 43 -8.63 2.00 -7.33
C ARG A 43 -9.70 2.77 -6.52
N PRO A 44 -11.01 2.56 -6.71
CA PRO A 44 -12.02 3.28 -5.93
C PRO A 44 -12.01 2.95 -4.44
N VAL A 45 -11.69 1.70 -4.09
CA VAL A 45 -11.57 1.25 -2.69
C VAL A 45 -10.32 1.86 -2.08
N ARG A 46 -9.22 1.80 -2.82
CA ARG A 46 -7.94 2.39 -2.46
C ARG A 46 -8.06 3.87 -2.12
N GLU A 47 -8.69 4.66 -2.98
CA GLU A 47 -8.89 6.10 -2.77
C GLU A 47 -9.70 6.39 -1.49
N LYS A 48 -10.74 5.58 -1.20
CA LYS A 48 -11.51 5.70 0.04
C LYS A 48 -10.66 5.39 1.28
N VAL A 49 -9.85 4.33 1.23
CA VAL A 49 -8.95 3.94 2.32
C VAL A 49 -7.94 5.06 2.59
N PHE A 50 -7.30 5.59 1.54
CA PHE A 50 -6.35 6.70 1.69
C PHE A 50 -6.99 7.96 2.28
N LYS A 51 -8.23 8.28 1.88
CA LYS A 51 -8.95 9.42 2.46
C LYS A 51 -9.19 9.27 3.96
N ILE A 52 -9.42 8.05 4.44
CA ILE A 52 -9.57 7.76 5.87
C ILE A 52 -8.21 7.90 6.56
N LEU A 53 -7.16 7.29 6.00
CA LEU A 53 -5.81 7.35 6.56
C LEU A 53 -5.32 8.79 6.71
N LYS A 54 -5.51 9.64 5.69
CA LYS A 54 -5.18 11.08 5.74
C LYS A 54 -5.85 11.83 6.90
N LYS A 55 -7.05 11.42 7.31
CA LYS A 55 -7.77 12.06 8.45
C LYS A 55 -7.21 11.63 9.81
N ILE A 56 -6.63 10.44 9.88
CA ILE A 56 -6.10 9.85 11.13
C ILE A 56 -4.64 10.27 11.34
N THR A 57 -3.90 10.57 10.27
CA THR A 57 -2.52 11.05 10.36
C THR A 57 -2.43 12.40 11.11
N PRO A 58 -1.64 12.50 12.19
CA PRO A 58 -1.47 13.74 12.94
C PRO A 58 -0.83 14.84 12.08
N LYS A 59 -1.33 16.07 12.19
CA LYS A 59 -0.84 17.24 11.41
C LYS A 59 0.62 17.60 11.67
N GLU A 60 1.16 17.18 12.81
CA GLU A 60 2.53 17.46 13.26
C GLU A 60 3.57 16.53 12.62
N VAL A 61 3.13 15.43 12.00
CA VAL A 61 4.00 14.52 11.25
C VAL A 61 4.08 15.03 9.82
N ALA A 62 5.20 15.64 9.47
CA ALA A 62 5.42 16.13 8.11
C ALA A 62 5.52 14.91 7.16
N ALA A 63 4.51 14.72 6.30
CA ALA A 63 4.42 13.58 5.36
C ALA A 63 5.62 13.55 4.39
N ASP A 64 6.25 14.69 4.16
CA ASP A 64 7.47 14.86 3.36
C ASP A 64 8.76 14.47 4.13
N LYS A 65 8.75 14.40 5.47
CA LYS A 65 9.91 14.07 6.32
C LYS A 65 9.87 12.65 6.89
N GLY A 66 9.39 11.68 6.11
CA GLY A 66 9.55 10.26 6.44
C GLY A 66 11.01 9.88 6.71
N ARG A 67 11.24 8.93 7.63
CA ARG A 67 12.58 8.40 7.95
C ARG A 67 13.19 7.74 6.70
N ALA A 68 14.44 8.08 6.38
CA ALA A 68 15.18 7.43 5.30
C ALA A 68 15.27 5.92 5.55
N GLY A 69 14.92 5.10 4.55
CA GLY A 69 14.89 3.64 4.65
C GLY A 69 13.51 3.02 4.92
N MET A 70 12.47 3.82 5.18
CA MET A 70 11.07 3.35 5.24
C MET A 70 10.36 3.40 3.88
N ASP A 71 11.09 3.15 2.80
CA ASP A 71 10.53 3.22 1.46
C ASP A 71 9.41 2.20 1.22
N LEU A 72 9.39 1.10 1.98
CA LEU A 72 8.34 0.08 1.95
C LEU A 72 7.03 0.52 2.63
N TRP A 73 7.07 1.53 3.51
CA TRP A 73 5.86 2.10 4.14
C TRP A 73 5.16 3.15 3.25
N LYS A 74 5.74 3.47 2.09
CA LYS A 74 5.18 4.40 1.10
C LYS A 74 3.84 3.96 0.52
N ILE A 75 3.42 2.70 0.72
CA ILE A 75 2.12 2.17 0.30
C ILE A 75 0.96 2.98 0.92
N LEU A 76 1.21 3.80 1.95
CA LEU A 76 0.21 4.61 2.66
C LEU A 76 0.18 6.11 2.29
N ASP A 77 1.11 6.58 1.46
CA ASP A 77 1.12 7.97 0.97
C ASP A 77 0.53 8.04 -0.43
N VAL A 78 -0.63 8.69 -0.62
CA VAL A 78 -1.13 9.05 -1.96
C VAL A 78 -1.35 10.55 -2.06
N GLU A 79 -0.58 11.19 -2.93
CA GLU A 79 -0.84 12.54 -3.44
C GLU A 79 -1.79 12.44 -4.64
N GLU A 80 -2.87 13.23 -4.60
CA GLU A 80 -3.75 13.46 -5.74
C GLU A 80 -2.98 14.22 -6.82
N ASN A 81 -3.20 13.84 -8.08
CA ASN A 81 -3.00 14.72 -9.22
C ASN A 81 -4.36 15.28 -9.62
#